data_AF-A0A1G1VS33-F1
#
_entry.id   AF-A0A1G1VS33-F1
#
_cell.length_a   1.000
_cell.length_b   1.000
_cell.length_c   1.000
_cell.angle_alpha   90.00
_cell.angle_beta   90.00
_cell.angle_gamma   90.00
#
_symmetry.space_group_name_H-M   'P 1'
#
loop_
_entity.id
_entity.type
_entity.pdbx_description
1 polymer ?
#
loop_
_entity_poly.entity_id
_entity_poly.type
_entity_poly.pdbx_seq_one_letter_code
_entity_poly.pdbx_strand_id
1 'polypeptide(L)'
;MKLHSSKLYALRSTLYAQNGSILISLLITAAIFSIVIYSLLAVIATQFDFTFRQVAGDQAYHIAEAGINYYRWHLFQAPTDFSDGTGGPGPYEHEYRDPQGAPIGNFSLEITPPGEGSTIVTIKSTGRTLRYPTIQRSITVRLGQTSYASFAFLSNASLWLGSGMTVNGRAHTNTGIRQDGVNTSLITSAQETYVCGKETGCSPPEDKPGVWGTGVDQSLWKFPVTLIDFNAISYDFGKLKSEAQANGVYYGPSGYYGYNLIFKDNGTVDIYQVISAKREHGWAVNDGCANRRQTIQNQTLLATYSLSDAPVIFLEDFTWISGTVNGRTTVVAAKFPIQTAKTDVWITDNLKYLAKDGNHALGLIANNDIYFVRDVPDDFEVDAALLAQQGAVIRHGYLSYCGDHPSAVRNSLSIYGSLISYEKSYWNFGTEPISGFRTRTITFDPNIAINPPPYYPSFGTYDLISWTEL
;
A
#
# COMPACT_ATOMS: atom_id res chain seq x y z
N MET A 1 -35.03 -70.62 105.29
CA MET A 1 -34.05 -70.99 104.24
C MET A 1 -33.64 -69.71 103.52
N LYS A 2 -32.34 -69.56 103.24
CA LYS A 2 -31.59 -68.34 102.92
C LYS A 2 -31.86 -67.74 101.51
N LEU A 3 -31.43 -66.46 101.39
CA LEU A 3 -30.92 -65.66 100.25
C LEU A 3 -31.89 -64.66 99.59
N HIS A 4 -31.75 -63.32 99.67
CA HIS A 4 -30.73 -62.31 99.29
C HIS A 4 -30.94 -61.70 97.87
N SER A 5 -30.98 -60.36 97.79
CA SER A 5 -30.66 -59.45 96.64
C SER A 5 -31.65 -58.28 96.60
N SER A 6 -31.44 -57.13 97.28
CA SER A 6 -30.58 -55.99 96.92
C SER A 6 -30.75 -55.44 95.49
N LYS A 7 -30.87 -54.10 95.41
CA LYS A 7 -30.95 -53.20 94.25
C LYS A 7 -32.33 -52.95 93.62
N LEU A 8 -32.93 -51.82 93.99
CA LEU A 8 -33.52 -50.87 93.02
C LEU A 8 -33.74 -49.50 93.69
N TYR A 9 -32.72 -49.02 94.40
CA TYR A 9 -32.45 -47.59 94.60
C TYR A 9 -31.64 -47.11 93.39
N ALA A 10 -32.28 -46.96 92.24
CA ALA A 10 -31.74 -46.26 91.08
C ALA A 10 -32.80 -46.31 89.99
N LEU A 11 -33.70 -45.33 89.99
CA LEU A 11 -34.38 -44.80 88.80
C LEU A 11 -35.31 -43.64 89.21
N ARG A 12 -34.83 -42.80 90.14
CA ARG A 12 -35.43 -41.51 90.46
C ARG A 12 -34.46 -40.40 90.06
N SER A 13 -33.99 -40.42 88.81
CA SER A 13 -33.28 -39.31 88.16
C SER A 13 -32.94 -39.67 86.71
N THR A 14 -33.86 -39.55 85.77
CA THR A 14 -33.55 -39.44 84.31
C THR A 14 -34.81 -39.09 83.52
N LEU A 15 -35.65 -38.20 84.06
CA LEU A 15 -36.81 -37.65 83.33
C LEU A 15 -36.74 -36.12 83.32
N TYR A 16 -35.55 -35.58 83.09
CA TYR A 16 -35.37 -34.18 82.73
C TYR A 16 -34.39 -34.07 81.56
N ALA A 17 -34.83 -33.33 80.53
CA ALA A 17 -34.10 -32.83 79.36
C ALA A 17 -33.99 -33.74 78.11
N GLN A 18 -35.09 -33.97 77.38
CA GLN A 18 -35.03 -34.33 75.94
C GLN A 18 -36.11 -33.68 75.04
N ASN A 19 -36.64 -32.51 75.40
CA ASN A 19 -37.54 -31.74 74.52
C ASN A 19 -36.90 -30.46 73.92
N GLY A 20 -35.58 -30.26 74.10
CA GLY A 20 -34.84 -29.09 73.59
C GLY A 20 -33.83 -29.38 72.47
N SER A 21 -33.35 -30.62 72.32
CA SER A 21 -32.31 -30.97 71.33
C SER A 21 -32.82 -31.01 69.88
N ILE A 22 -34.06 -31.46 69.66
CA ILE A 22 -34.70 -31.49 68.33
C ILE A 22 -34.91 -30.06 67.82
N LEU A 23 -35.32 -29.14 68.69
CA LEU A 23 -35.52 -27.73 68.34
C LEU A 23 -34.21 -27.05 67.92
N ILE A 24 -33.12 -27.34 68.64
CA ILE A 24 -31.78 -26.82 68.31
C ILE A 24 -31.29 -27.40 66.97
N SER A 25 -31.46 -28.71 66.74
CA SER A 25 -31.11 -29.33 65.46
C SER A 25 -31.93 -28.75 64.30
N LEU A 26 -33.24 -28.55 64.49
CA LEU A 26 -34.12 -27.96 63.48
C LEU A 26 -33.72 -26.52 63.16
N LEU A 27 -33.38 -25.72 64.17
CA LEU A 27 -32.90 -24.34 64.01
C LEU A 27 -31.57 -24.28 63.25
N ILE A 28 -30.62 -25.15 63.58
CA ILE A 28 -29.32 -25.23 62.89
C ILE A 28 -29.54 -25.65 61.43
N THR A 29 -30.33 -26.70 61.18
CA THR A 29 -30.64 -27.15 59.83
C THR A 29 -31.37 -26.08 59.02
N ALA A 30 -32.38 -25.40 59.59
CA ALA A 30 -33.09 -24.30 58.94
C ALA A 30 -32.17 -23.10 58.65
N ALA A 31 -31.24 -22.77 59.56
CA ALA A 31 -30.25 -21.73 59.35
C ALA A 31 -29.28 -22.08 58.21
N ILE A 32 -28.78 -23.32 58.17
CA ILE A 32 -27.93 -23.81 57.08
C ILE A 32 -28.67 -23.76 55.74
N PHE A 33 -29.90 -24.28 55.67
CA PHE A 33 -30.72 -24.21 54.46
C PHE A 33 -30.99 -22.77 54.02
N SER A 34 -31.27 -21.86 54.97
CA SER A 34 -31.45 -20.44 54.67
C SER A 34 -30.18 -19.84 54.07
N ILE A 35 -29.02 -20.08 54.67
CA ILE A 35 -27.72 -19.61 54.16
C ILE A 35 -27.46 -20.14 52.75
N VAL A 36 -27.74 -21.42 52.49
CA VAL A 36 -27.58 -22.04 51.16
C VAL A 36 -28.56 -21.44 50.13
N ILE A 37 -29.80 -21.17 50.51
CA ILE A 37 -30.78 -20.54 49.62
C ILE A 37 -30.36 -19.11 49.28
N TYR A 38 -29.95 -18.31 50.27
CA TYR A 38 -29.50 -16.93 50.03
C TYR A 38 -28.22 -16.88 49.22
N SER A 39 -27.27 -17.80 49.44
CA SER A 39 -26.04 -17.86 48.64
C SER A 39 -26.33 -18.24 47.19
N LEU A 40 -27.23 -19.18 46.94
CA LEU A 40 -27.65 -19.55 45.59
C LEU A 40 -28.35 -18.40 44.88
N LEU A 41 -29.25 -17.69 45.56
CA LEU A 41 -29.93 -16.51 45.01
C LEU A 41 -28.94 -15.39 44.66
N ALA A 42 -27.93 -15.16 45.51
CA ALA A 42 -26.88 -14.19 45.24
C ALA A 42 -26.06 -14.58 44.00
N VAL A 43 -25.67 -15.85 43.87
CA VAL A 43 -24.96 -16.36 42.68
C VAL A 43 -25.81 -16.18 41.41
N ILE A 44 -27.10 -16.55 41.45
CA ILE A 44 -28.01 -16.37 40.31
C ILE A 44 -28.13 -14.90 39.91
N ALA A 45 -28.29 -13.99 40.88
CA ALA A 45 -28.35 -12.56 40.60
C ALA A 45 -27.07 -12.05 39.94
N THR A 46 -25.90 -12.45 40.46
CA THR A 46 -24.61 -12.08 39.85
C THR A 46 -24.43 -12.69 38.46
N GLN A 47 -24.91 -13.91 38.22
CA GLN A 47 -24.87 -14.57 36.91
C GLN A 47 -25.76 -13.84 35.90
N PHE A 48 -26.94 -13.38 36.30
CA PHE A 48 -27.82 -12.58 35.45
C PHE A 48 -27.17 -11.25 35.09
N ASP A 49 -26.63 -10.52 36.06
CA ASP A 49 -25.94 -9.26 35.81
C ASP A 49 -24.73 -9.46 34.88
N PHE A 50 -23.95 -10.52 35.08
CA PHE A 50 -22.85 -10.88 34.20
C PHE A 50 -23.34 -11.15 32.77
N THR A 51 -24.41 -11.93 32.62
CA THR A 51 -24.99 -12.26 31.31
C THR A 51 -25.50 -11.01 30.61
N PHE A 52 -26.21 -10.12 31.31
CA PHE A 52 -26.68 -8.87 30.71
C PHE A 52 -25.54 -7.96 30.27
N ARG A 53 -24.45 -7.88 31.05
CA ARG A 53 -23.26 -7.12 30.67
C ARG A 53 -22.56 -7.72 29.46
N GLN A 54 -22.50 -9.04 29.36
CA GLN A 54 -21.93 -9.74 28.22
C GLN A 54 -22.75 -9.46 26.94
N VAL A 55 -24.07 -9.65 27.01
CA VAL A 55 -24.98 -9.35 25.88
C VAL A 55 -24.89 -7.88 25.47
N ALA A 56 -24.82 -6.96 26.43
CA ALA A 56 -24.63 -5.54 26.13
C ALA A 56 -23.27 -5.25 25.46
N GLY A 57 -22.22 -6.00 25.82
CA GLY A 57 -20.92 -5.94 25.16
C GLY A 57 -20.98 -6.39 23.70
N ASP A 58 -21.64 -7.51 23.44
CA ASP A 58 -21.81 -8.03 22.07
C ASP A 58 -22.70 -7.10 21.21
N GLN A 59 -23.76 -6.53 21.82
CA GLN A 59 -24.58 -5.52 21.16
C GLN A 59 -23.79 -4.25 20.85
N ALA A 60 -22.99 -3.76 21.80
CA ALA A 60 -22.13 -2.60 21.61
C ALA A 60 -21.11 -2.85 20.47
N TYR A 61 -20.56 -4.06 20.37
CA TYR A 61 -19.69 -4.47 19.27
C TYR A 61 -20.40 -4.38 17.91
N HIS A 62 -21.59 -4.97 17.77
CA HIS A 62 -22.35 -4.90 16.51
C HIS A 62 -22.77 -3.47 16.15
N ILE A 63 -23.08 -2.63 17.14
CA ILE A 63 -23.37 -1.21 16.93
C ILE A 63 -22.12 -0.47 16.41
N ALA A 64 -20.93 -0.78 16.94
CA ALA A 64 -19.68 -0.26 16.43
C ALA A 64 -19.39 -0.72 14.99
N GLU A 65 -19.64 -2.00 14.65
CA GLU A 65 -19.52 -2.49 13.28
C GLU A 65 -20.48 -1.78 12.32
N ALA A 66 -21.70 -1.49 12.77
CA ALA A 66 -22.66 -0.72 11.99
C ALA A 66 -22.12 0.67 11.66
N GLY A 67 -21.47 1.34 12.62
CA GLY A 67 -20.82 2.63 12.40
C GLY A 67 -19.69 2.57 11.36
N ILE A 68 -18.85 1.54 11.42
CA ILE A 68 -17.83 1.29 10.38
C ILE A 68 -18.47 1.11 9.00
N ASN A 69 -19.50 0.27 8.90
CA ASN A 69 -20.16 -0.01 7.61
C ASN A 69 -20.90 1.21 7.06
N TYR A 70 -21.55 1.99 7.93
CA TYR A 70 -22.14 3.28 7.56
C TYR A 70 -21.10 4.22 6.96
N TYR A 71 -19.96 4.41 7.64
CA TYR A 71 -18.97 5.37 7.16
C TYR A 71 -18.24 4.89 5.90
N ARG A 72 -18.07 3.57 5.73
CA ARG A 72 -17.62 2.98 4.46
C ARG A 72 -18.55 3.30 3.31
N TRP A 73 -19.86 3.17 3.51
CA TRP A 73 -20.87 3.58 2.52
C TRP A 73 -20.82 5.09 2.28
N HIS A 74 -20.68 5.91 3.32
CA HIS A 74 -20.54 7.36 3.20
C HIS A 74 -19.35 7.74 2.32
N LEU A 75 -18.14 7.22 2.60
CA LEU A 75 -16.95 7.46 1.78
C LEU A 75 -17.07 6.95 0.34
N PHE A 76 -17.86 5.91 0.11
CA PHE A 76 -18.14 5.45 -1.26
C PHE A 76 -18.98 6.48 -2.04
N GLN A 77 -19.91 7.17 -1.38
CA GLN A 77 -20.75 8.20 -2.00
C GLN A 77 -20.04 9.57 -2.07
N ALA A 78 -19.28 9.92 -1.03
CA ALA A 78 -18.56 11.18 -0.88
C ALA A 78 -17.10 10.93 -0.48
N PRO A 79 -16.21 10.57 -1.43
CA PRO A 79 -14.83 10.14 -1.14
C PRO A 79 -13.94 11.18 -0.45
N THR A 80 -14.31 12.45 -0.52
CA THR A 80 -13.56 13.57 0.08
C THR A 80 -14.19 14.10 1.36
N ASP A 81 -15.30 13.51 1.82
CA ASP A 81 -15.98 13.95 3.04
C ASP A 81 -15.48 13.16 4.26
N PHE A 82 -14.57 13.80 4.99
CA PHE A 82 -14.06 13.31 6.27
C PHE A 82 -14.79 13.92 7.48
N SER A 83 -15.91 14.60 7.20
CA SER A 83 -16.70 15.36 8.17
C SER A 83 -18.13 14.85 8.34
N ASP A 84 -18.45 13.69 7.77
CA ASP A 84 -19.77 13.06 7.83
C ASP A 84 -20.91 14.00 7.38
N GLY A 85 -20.66 14.84 6.38
CA GLY A 85 -21.60 15.83 5.85
C GLY A 85 -21.80 17.07 6.73
N THR A 86 -21.12 17.16 7.87
CA THR A 86 -21.32 18.26 8.83
C THR A 86 -20.43 19.48 8.56
N GLY A 87 -19.28 19.28 7.89
CA GLY A 87 -18.26 20.31 7.70
C GLY A 87 -17.52 20.73 8.97
N GLY A 88 -17.81 20.11 10.12
CA GLY A 88 -17.20 20.38 11.41
C GLY A 88 -16.39 19.18 11.94
N PRO A 89 -15.62 19.37 13.02
CA PRO A 89 -14.91 18.27 13.68
C PRO A 89 -15.90 17.33 14.38
N GLY A 90 -15.60 16.03 14.34
CA GLY A 90 -16.29 15.00 15.10
C GLY A 90 -15.98 15.01 16.61
N PRO A 91 -16.43 14.00 17.36
CA PRO A 91 -17.02 12.77 16.84
C PRO A 91 -18.46 12.92 16.34
N TYR A 92 -18.85 12.09 15.38
CA TYR A 92 -20.19 12.10 14.78
C TYR A 92 -21.05 11.00 15.40
N GLU A 93 -22.15 11.39 16.05
CA GLU A 93 -23.04 10.47 16.76
C GLU A 93 -24.26 10.11 15.91
N HIS A 94 -24.55 8.81 15.83
CA HIS A 94 -25.71 8.28 15.10
C HIS A 94 -26.49 7.30 15.96
N GLU A 95 -27.82 7.37 15.83
CA GLU A 95 -28.70 6.40 16.48
C GLU A 95 -28.69 5.06 15.74
N TYR A 96 -28.57 3.98 16.50
CA TYR A 96 -28.74 2.62 16.00
C TYR A 96 -30.14 2.10 16.37
N ARG A 97 -30.91 1.72 15.35
CA ARG A 97 -32.32 1.33 15.48
C ARG A 97 -32.50 -0.16 15.23
N ASP A 98 -33.47 -0.76 15.91
CA ASP A 98 -33.91 -2.12 15.61
C ASP A 98 -34.70 -2.18 14.28
N PRO A 99 -35.00 -3.39 13.76
CA PRO A 99 -35.80 -3.52 12.53
C PRO A 99 -37.21 -2.94 12.61
N GLN A 100 -37.72 -2.65 13.81
CA GLN A 100 -39.02 -2.01 14.04
C GLN A 100 -38.91 -0.47 14.13
N GLY A 101 -37.70 0.07 14.05
CA GLY A 101 -37.39 1.49 14.03
C GLY A 101 -37.15 2.12 15.42
N ALA A 102 -37.21 1.34 16.51
CA ALA A 102 -36.94 1.87 17.84
C ALA A 102 -35.43 2.01 18.09
N PRO A 103 -34.95 3.11 18.70
CA PRO A 103 -33.54 3.28 19.01
C PRO A 103 -33.14 2.34 20.14
N ILE A 104 -32.06 1.57 19.95
CA ILE A 104 -31.53 0.60 20.92
C ILE A 104 -30.09 0.91 21.35
N GLY A 105 -29.42 1.81 20.63
CA GLY A 105 -28.07 2.27 20.96
C GLY A 105 -27.64 3.44 20.09
N ASN A 106 -26.37 3.80 20.19
CA ASN A 106 -25.74 4.76 19.31
C ASN A 106 -24.29 4.36 19.02
N PHE A 107 -23.77 4.83 17.90
CA PHE A 107 -22.35 4.78 17.59
C PHE A 107 -21.79 6.18 17.39
N SER A 108 -20.56 6.35 17.84
CA SER A 108 -19.77 7.58 17.75
C SER A 108 -18.62 7.34 16.78
N LEU A 109 -18.46 8.21 15.78
CA LEU A 109 -17.43 8.10 14.75
C LEU A 109 -16.35 9.15 14.94
N GLU A 110 -15.11 8.69 15.07
CA GLU A 110 -13.91 9.51 15.00
C GLU A 110 -13.20 9.22 13.68
N ILE A 111 -13.13 10.23 12.80
CA ILE A 111 -12.55 10.10 11.46
C ILE A 111 -11.22 10.84 11.44
N THR A 112 -10.14 10.11 11.19
CA THR A 112 -8.84 10.70 10.89
C THR A 112 -8.69 10.75 9.38
N PRO A 113 -8.68 11.95 8.77
CA PRO A 113 -8.50 12.09 7.33
C PRO A 113 -7.12 11.58 6.89
N PRO A 114 -6.90 11.32 5.59
CA PRO A 114 -5.59 10.98 5.09
C PRO A 114 -4.57 12.07 5.39
N GLY A 115 -3.37 11.65 5.80
CA GLY A 115 -2.23 12.56 5.87
C GLY A 115 -1.86 13.10 4.49
N GLU A 116 -1.07 14.15 4.45
CA GLU A 116 -0.61 14.77 3.20
C GLU A 116 0.01 13.74 2.23
N GLY A 117 -0.49 13.73 0.99
CA GLY A 117 -0.06 12.79 -0.04
C GLY A 117 -0.47 11.32 0.19
N SER A 118 -1.20 11.00 1.26
CA SER A 118 -1.73 9.66 1.52
C SER A 118 -3.19 9.54 1.09
N THR A 119 -3.63 8.32 0.83
CA THR A 119 -5.04 7.98 0.67
C THR A 119 -5.61 7.26 1.90
N ILE A 120 -4.85 7.10 2.98
CA ILE A 120 -5.27 6.24 4.10
C ILE A 120 -6.17 6.99 5.07
N VAL A 121 -7.44 6.62 5.13
CA VAL A 121 -8.40 7.09 6.14
C VAL A 121 -8.40 6.13 7.32
N THR A 122 -8.44 6.66 8.55
CA THR A 122 -8.68 5.84 9.75
C THR A 122 -10.05 6.17 10.34
N ILE A 123 -10.87 5.16 10.53
CA ILE A 123 -12.23 5.26 11.06
C ILE A 123 -12.24 4.51 12.38
N LYS A 124 -12.55 5.21 13.47
CA LYS A 124 -12.82 4.58 14.76
C LYS A 124 -14.31 4.74 15.08
N SER A 125 -15.00 3.63 15.30
CA SER A 125 -16.40 3.61 15.72
C SER A 125 -16.51 3.06 17.13
N THR A 126 -17.13 3.84 18.02
CA THR A 126 -17.43 3.43 19.40
C THR A 126 -18.93 3.20 19.54
N GLY A 127 -19.34 1.95 19.74
CA GLY A 127 -20.74 1.55 19.90
C GLY A 127 -21.13 1.36 21.36
N ARG A 128 -22.37 1.69 21.69
CA ARG A 128 -22.98 1.43 23.02
C ARG A 128 -24.49 1.25 22.93
N THR A 129 -25.05 0.57 23.92
CA THR A 129 -26.51 0.41 24.05
C THR A 129 -27.12 1.51 24.91
N LEU A 130 -28.40 1.83 24.70
CA LEU A 130 -29.11 2.79 25.57
C LEU A 130 -29.34 2.26 26.98
N ARG A 131 -29.48 0.93 27.13
CA ARG A 131 -29.75 0.26 28.41
C ARG A 131 -28.51 0.15 29.30
N TYR A 132 -27.33 0.02 28.69
CA TYR A 132 -26.05 -0.10 29.40
C TYR A 132 -24.99 0.83 28.77
N PRO A 133 -25.11 2.16 28.93
CA PRO A 133 -24.27 3.14 28.23
C PRO A 133 -22.81 3.17 28.68
N THR A 134 -22.51 2.54 29.83
CA THR A 134 -21.15 2.40 30.37
C THR A 134 -20.38 1.25 29.73
N ILE A 135 -21.06 0.35 29.02
CA ILE A 135 -20.44 -0.77 28.30
C ILE A 135 -20.29 -0.34 26.84
N GLN A 136 -19.04 -0.18 26.42
CA GLN A 136 -18.70 0.33 25.10
C GLN A 136 -17.72 -0.63 24.42
N ARG A 137 -17.81 -0.72 23.10
CA ARG A 137 -16.85 -1.42 22.25
C ARG A 137 -16.39 -0.49 21.15
N SER A 138 -15.11 -0.55 20.82
CA SER A 138 -14.51 0.29 19.81
C SER A 138 -13.87 -0.56 18.72
N ILE A 139 -14.13 -0.20 17.47
CA ILE A 139 -13.51 -0.81 16.30
C ILE A 139 -12.76 0.27 15.54
N THR A 140 -11.52 0.00 15.17
CA THR A 140 -10.70 0.86 14.31
C THR A 140 -10.43 0.16 12.99
N VAL A 141 -10.73 0.86 11.90
CA VAL A 141 -10.52 0.41 10.52
C VAL A 141 -9.65 1.41 9.78
N ARG A 142 -8.70 0.91 9.00
CA ARG A 142 -7.95 1.71 8.02
C ARG A 142 -8.42 1.35 6.62
N LEU A 143 -8.75 2.36 5.83
CA LEU A 143 -9.12 2.23 4.43
C LEU A 143 -8.14 2.99 3.55
N GLY A 144 -7.88 2.53 2.33
CA GLY A 144 -7.07 3.26 1.36
C GLY A 144 -7.48 2.96 -0.06
N GLN A 145 -7.12 3.83 -1.00
CA GLN A 145 -7.35 3.57 -2.42
C GLN A 145 -6.19 2.75 -2.97
N THR A 146 -6.50 1.83 -3.88
CA THR A 146 -5.47 1.05 -4.57
C THR A 146 -4.64 1.98 -5.46
N SER A 147 -3.32 1.88 -5.37
CA SER A 147 -2.39 2.62 -6.24
C SER A 147 -2.22 1.96 -7.59
N TYR A 148 -1.97 2.74 -8.64
CA TYR A 148 -1.46 2.22 -9.91
C TYR A 148 -0.10 1.52 -9.73
N ALA A 149 0.61 1.80 -8.63
CA ALA A 149 1.79 1.05 -8.23
C ALA A 149 1.51 -0.44 -7.91
N SER A 150 0.24 -0.88 -7.86
CA SER A 150 -0.18 -2.28 -7.64
C SER A 150 0.10 -3.24 -8.80
N PHE A 151 0.73 -2.77 -9.88
CA PHE A 151 1.23 -3.55 -11.00
C PHE A 151 2.75 -3.64 -10.94
N ALA A 152 3.32 -4.81 -11.28
CA ALA A 152 4.75 -4.89 -11.58
C ALA A 152 5.05 -4.15 -12.89
N PHE A 153 4.13 -4.26 -13.86
CA PHE A 153 4.24 -3.58 -15.16
C PHE A 153 2.88 -3.09 -15.64
N LEU A 154 2.78 -1.81 -15.99
CA LEU A 154 1.60 -1.22 -16.58
C LEU A 154 2.03 -0.37 -17.77
N SER A 155 1.61 -0.73 -18.98
CA SER A 155 2.00 0.01 -20.18
C SER A 155 0.82 0.33 -21.10
N ASN A 156 0.79 1.49 -21.74
CA ASN A 156 -0.20 1.74 -22.78
C ASN A 156 0.21 1.05 -24.10
N ALA A 157 1.52 0.93 -24.36
CA ALA A 157 2.10 0.32 -25.56
C ALA A 157 2.36 -1.19 -25.44
N SER A 158 2.73 -1.83 -26.55
CA SER A 158 3.02 -3.27 -26.59
C SER A 158 4.29 -3.63 -25.80
N LEU A 159 4.30 -4.81 -25.17
CA LEU A 159 5.41 -5.26 -24.34
C LEU A 159 6.06 -6.53 -24.90
N TRP A 160 7.37 -6.66 -24.67
CA TRP A 160 8.07 -7.92 -24.87
C TRP A 160 8.81 -8.30 -23.58
N LEU A 161 8.25 -9.27 -22.88
CA LEU A 161 8.78 -9.86 -21.67
C LEU A 161 9.58 -11.11 -22.06
N GLY A 162 10.85 -10.88 -22.44
CA GLY A 162 11.73 -11.91 -23.01
C GLY A 162 12.15 -13.01 -22.04
N SER A 163 12.80 -14.07 -22.55
CA SER A 163 13.18 -15.28 -21.78
C SER A 163 14.09 -15.03 -20.58
N GLY A 164 14.91 -13.98 -20.60
CA GLY A 164 15.76 -13.56 -19.47
C GLY A 164 15.04 -12.73 -18.41
N MET A 165 13.70 -12.65 -18.47
CA MET A 165 12.88 -11.80 -17.60
C MET A 165 11.98 -12.61 -16.68
N THR A 166 11.93 -12.21 -15.42
CA THR A 166 11.00 -12.72 -14.40
C THR A 166 10.14 -11.56 -13.91
N VAL A 167 8.82 -11.72 -13.99
CA VAL A 167 7.83 -10.74 -13.51
C VAL A 167 7.07 -11.32 -12.33
N ASN A 168 7.34 -10.77 -11.15
CA ASN A 168 6.68 -11.11 -9.89
C ASN A 168 5.61 -10.09 -9.54
N GLY A 169 4.46 -10.19 -10.19
CA GLY A 169 3.32 -9.29 -10.00
C GLY A 169 2.50 -9.15 -11.27
N ARG A 170 1.38 -8.43 -11.19
CA ARG A 170 0.49 -8.25 -12.34
C ARG A 170 1.18 -7.42 -13.43
N ALA A 171 1.00 -7.84 -14.69
CA ALA A 171 1.37 -7.04 -15.84
C ALA A 171 0.14 -6.74 -16.71
N HIS A 172 0.04 -5.51 -17.21
CA HIS A 172 -1.06 -5.09 -18.09
C HIS A 172 -0.56 -4.23 -19.25
N THR A 173 -1.20 -4.39 -20.41
CA THR A 173 -1.12 -3.43 -21.51
C THR A 173 -2.47 -3.13 -22.16
N ASN A 174 -2.63 -1.90 -22.65
CA ASN A 174 -3.74 -1.55 -23.54
C ASN A 174 -3.56 -2.04 -24.99
N THR A 175 -2.35 -2.51 -25.35
CA THR A 175 -2.01 -3.08 -26.66
C THR A 175 -1.83 -4.60 -26.52
N GLY A 176 -0.65 -5.17 -26.81
CA GLY A 176 -0.40 -6.61 -26.71
C GLY A 176 0.94 -6.97 -26.09
N ILE A 177 1.04 -8.19 -25.55
CA ILE A 177 2.21 -8.69 -24.81
C ILE A 177 2.75 -9.94 -25.49
N ARG A 178 4.05 -9.91 -25.81
CA ARG A 178 4.83 -11.13 -26.02
C ARG A 178 5.47 -11.57 -24.70
N GLN A 179 4.99 -12.66 -24.13
CA GLN A 179 5.45 -13.27 -22.87
C GLN A 179 6.27 -14.53 -23.16
N ASP A 180 7.60 -14.40 -23.19
CA ASP A 180 8.54 -15.52 -23.34
C ASP A 180 9.22 -15.90 -22.01
N GLY A 181 9.26 -14.96 -21.06
CA GLY A 181 9.87 -15.13 -19.74
C GLY A 181 8.96 -15.83 -18.71
N VAL A 182 9.28 -15.63 -17.44
CA VAL A 182 8.55 -16.19 -16.30
C VAL A 182 7.61 -15.15 -15.71
N ASN A 183 6.36 -15.53 -15.46
CA ASN A 183 5.39 -14.74 -14.70
C ASN A 183 4.87 -15.55 -13.52
N THR A 184 4.69 -14.90 -12.37
CA THR A 184 4.07 -15.52 -11.17
C THR A 184 2.67 -14.96 -10.87
N SER A 185 2.17 -14.06 -11.71
CA SER A 185 0.83 -13.49 -11.61
C SER A 185 0.22 -13.23 -13.00
N LEU A 186 -0.95 -12.60 -13.01
CA LEU A 186 -1.73 -12.33 -14.21
C LEU A 186 -0.97 -11.43 -15.20
N ILE A 187 -0.98 -11.85 -16.47
CA ILE A 187 -0.49 -11.08 -17.61
C ILE A 187 -1.70 -10.76 -18.48
N THR A 188 -1.99 -9.48 -18.67
CA THR A 188 -3.26 -9.06 -19.24
C THR A 188 -3.10 -8.07 -20.39
N SER A 189 -3.99 -8.17 -21.37
CA SER A 189 -4.06 -7.24 -22.50
C SER A 189 -5.50 -6.82 -22.76
N ALA A 190 -5.70 -5.53 -23.05
CA ALA A 190 -7.01 -5.02 -23.44
C ALA A 190 -7.47 -5.47 -24.83
N GLN A 191 -6.53 -5.90 -25.69
CA GLN A 191 -6.81 -6.29 -27.06
C GLN A 191 -7.11 -7.78 -27.15
N GLU A 192 -8.07 -8.16 -27.99
CA GLU A 192 -8.25 -9.57 -28.36
C GLU A 192 -7.11 -10.01 -29.29
N THR A 193 -6.78 -9.16 -30.27
CA THR A 193 -5.70 -9.32 -31.23
C THR A 193 -4.99 -8.00 -31.47
N TYR A 194 -3.67 -8.02 -31.74
CA TYR A 194 -2.89 -6.84 -32.12
C TYR A 194 -1.86 -7.18 -33.20
N VAL A 195 -1.43 -6.17 -33.95
CA VAL A 195 -0.36 -6.31 -34.94
C VAL A 195 0.99 -6.30 -34.22
N CYS A 196 1.65 -7.45 -34.18
CA CYS A 196 3.01 -7.58 -33.69
C CYS A 196 4.00 -7.05 -34.73
N GLY A 197 4.87 -6.12 -34.35
CA GLY A 197 5.97 -5.63 -35.18
C GLY A 197 7.34 -6.08 -34.67
N LYS A 198 8.41 -5.52 -35.26
CA LYS A 198 9.80 -5.86 -34.94
C LYS A 198 10.12 -5.58 -33.47
N GLU A 199 9.49 -4.58 -32.88
CA GLU A 199 9.62 -4.22 -31.47
C GLU A 199 9.13 -5.33 -30.53
N THR A 200 8.17 -6.15 -30.96
CA THR A 200 7.70 -7.36 -30.27
C THR A 200 8.24 -8.64 -30.91
N GLY A 201 9.18 -8.51 -31.84
CA GLY A 201 9.94 -9.59 -32.46
C GLY A 201 9.24 -10.32 -33.60
N CYS A 202 8.28 -9.69 -34.28
CA CYS A 202 7.73 -10.16 -35.56
C CYS A 202 8.32 -9.37 -36.73
N SER A 203 8.79 -10.07 -37.76
CA SER A 203 9.27 -9.47 -39.01
C SER A 203 9.08 -10.49 -40.13
N PRO A 204 8.10 -10.33 -41.04
CA PRO A 204 7.20 -9.17 -41.20
C PRO A 204 6.21 -8.99 -40.03
N PRO A 205 5.47 -7.87 -39.97
CA PRO A 205 4.39 -7.71 -39.00
C PRO A 205 3.31 -8.78 -39.15
N GLU A 206 2.77 -9.26 -38.03
CA GLU A 206 1.79 -10.37 -37.99
C GLU A 206 0.70 -10.11 -36.95
N ASP A 207 -0.52 -10.58 -37.22
CA ASP A 207 -1.60 -10.57 -36.22
C ASP A 207 -1.33 -11.62 -35.15
N LYS A 208 -1.33 -11.20 -33.89
CA LYS A 208 -1.17 -12.06 -32.72
C LYS A 208 -2.29 -11.82 -31.71
N PRO A 209 -2.61 -12.82 -30.87
CA PRO A 209 -3.50 -12.62 -29.74
C PRO A 209 -2.96 -11.53 -28.78
N GLY A 210 -3.84 -10.93 -27.97
CA GLY A 210 -3.47 -9.89 -27.00
C GLY A 210 -2.33 -10.29 -26.05
N VAL A 211 -2.25 -11.56 -25.67
CA VAL A 211 -1.07 -12.14 -25.01
C VAL A 211 -0.68 -13.44 -25.72
N TRP A 212 0.60 -13.57 -26.04
CA TRP A 212 1.17 -14.76 -26.69
C TRP A 212 2.65 -14.90 -26.34
N GLY A 213 3.28 -16.02 -26.67
CA GLY A 213 4.72 -16.23 -26.49
C GLY A 213 5.05 -17.64 -26.03
N THR A 214 6.28 -17.84 -25.57
CA THR A 214 6.77 -19.16 -25.12
C THR A 214 6.80 -19.34 -23.60
N GLY A 215 6.27 -18.39 -22.83
CA GLY A 215 6.26 -18.43 -21.37
C GLY A 215 5.49 -19.64 -20.82
N VAL A 216 5.89 -20.07 -19.62
CA VAL A 216 5.53 -21.39 -19.08
C VAL A 216 4.08 -21.46 -18.60
N ASP A 217 3.59 -20.44 -17.89
CA ASP A 217 2.24 -20.45 -17.29
C ASP A 217 1.26 -19.57 -18.07
N GLN A 218 0.74 -20.14 -19.16
CA GLN A 218 -0.26 -19.49 -20.01
C GLN A 218 -1.64 -19.39 -19.36
N SER A 219 -1.90 -20.12 -18.27
CA SER A 219 -3.19 -20.06 -17.56
C SER A 219 -3.45 -18.69 -16.92
N LEU A 220 -2.36 -17.98 -16.63
CA LEU A 220 -2.33 -16.62 -16.08
C LEU A 220 -2.47 -15.54 -17.17
N TRP A 221 -2.53 -15.90 -18.45
CA TRP A 221 -2.72 -14.95 -19.53
C TRP A 221 -4.22 -14.69 -19.73
N LYS A 222 -4.63 -13.42 -19.70
CA LYS A 222 -6.04 -13.02 -19.89
C LYS A 222 -6.15 -11.89 -20.91
N PHE A 223 -6.94 -12.11 -21.95
CA PHE A 223 -7.25 -11.14 -22.98
C PHE A 223 -8.48 -11.62 -23.78
N PRO A 224 -9.31 -10.70 -24.30
CA PRO A 224 -9.30 -9.28 -23.97
C PRO A 224 -9.77 -9.04 -22.52
N VAL A 225 -9.26 -7.98 -21.89
CA VAL A 225 -9.79 -7.44 -20.62
C VAL A 225 -10.14 -5.96 -20.79
N THR A 226 -10.74 -5.33 -19.79
CA THR A 226 -11.01 -3.89 -19.81
C THR A 226 -9.71 -3.10 -19.95
N LEU A 227 -9.72 -2.10 -20.84
CA LEU A 227 -8.60 -1.15 -20.97
C LEU A 227 -8.42 -0.32 -19.70
N ILE A 228 -7.18 0.06 -19.41
CA ILE A 228 -6.85 1.01 -18.34
C ILE A 228 -6.63 2.38 -18.95
N ASP A 229 -7.42 3.38 -18.56
CA ASP A 229 -7.30 4.72 -19.14
C ASP A 229 -6.05 5.45 -18.59
N PHE A 230 -5.03 5.60 -19.43
CA PHE A 230 -3.81 6.33 -19.08
C PHE A 230 -4.02 7.84 -18.94
N ASN A 231 -5.10 8.41 -19.48
CA ASN A 231 -5.43 9.82 -19.22
C ASN A 231 -5.89 10.01 -17.77
N ALA A 232 -6.53 9.01 -17.16
CA ALA A 232 -6.85 9.00 -15.73
C ALA A 232 -5.62 8.76 -14.85
N ILE A 233 -4.52 8.23 -15.41
CA ILE A 233 -3.20 8.11 -14.78
C ILE A 233 -2.41 9.43 -14.90
N SER A 234 -2.77 10.30 -15.85
CA SER A 234 -2.08 11.56 -16.10
C SER A 234 -2.21 12.48 -14.90
N TYR A 235 -1.09 12.70 -14.19
CA TYR A 235 -1.09 13.49 -12.97
C TYR A 235 -1.13 14.98 -13.32
N ASP A 236 -1.85 15.76 -12.51
CA ASP A 236 -1.82 17.22 -12.60
C ASP A 236 -0.47 17.71 -12.06
N PHE A 237 0.51 17.86 -12.95
CA PHE A 237 1.81 18.45 -12.61
C PHE A 237 1.66 19.85 -11.97
N GLY A 238 0.59 20.58 -12.29
CA GLY A 238 0.28 21.87 -11.67
C GLY A 238 -0.02 21.69 -10.18
N LYS A 239 -0.83 20.69 -9.84
CA LYS A 239 -1.10 20.32 -8.44
C LYS A 239 0.17 19.88 -7.72
N LEU A 240 0.98 18.98 -8.29
CA LEU A 240 2.24 18.54 -7.66
C LEU A 240 3.21 19.69 -7.43
N LYS A 241 3.29 20.62 -8.38
CA LYS A 241 4.09 21.83 -8.22
C LYS A 241 3.60 22.68 -7.06
N SER A 242 2.28 22.90 -6.96
CA SER A 242 1.70 23.67 -5.85
C SER A 242 1.93 23.00 -4.50
N GLU A 243 1.77 21.67 -4.41
CA GLU A 243 2.05 20.92 -3.17
C GLU A 243 3.54 20.97 -2.82
N ALA A 244 4.44 20.87 -3.79
CA ALA A 244 5.88 20.99 -3.55
C ALA A 244 6.31 22.40 -3.12
N GLN A 245 5.58 23.43 -3.54
CA GLN A 245 5.82 24.81 -3.09
C GLN A 245 5.28 25.06 -1.67
N ALA A 246 4.20 24.40 -1.29
CA ALA A 246 3.56 24.57 0.02
C ALA A 246 4.18 23.67 1.11
N ASN A 247 4.32 22.38 0.80
CA ASN A 247 4.56 21.30 1.76
C ASN A 247 5.71 20.37 1.34
N GLY A 248 6.58 20.80 0.45
CA GLY A 248 7.69 19.99 -0.06
C GLY A 248 8.87 20.81 -0.55
N VAL A 249 9.54 20.32 -1.59
CA VAL A 249 10.68 21.01 -2.19
C VAL A 249 10.40 21.29 -3.65
N TYR A 250 10.47 22.56 -4.04
CA TYR A 250 10.33 23.00 -5.43
C TYR A 250 11.58 23.72 -5.92
N TYR A 251 12.08 23.29 -7.09
CA TYR A 251 13.03 24.07 -7.88
C TYR A 251 12.51 24.31 -9.30
N GLY A 252 12.55 25.57 -9.72
CA GLY A 252 12.23 25.97 -11.09
C GLY A 252 13.29 25.52 -12.10
N PRO A 253 13.28 26.06 -13.34
CA PRO A 253 14.30 25.73 -14.33
C PRO A 253 15.70 26.09 -13.82
N SER A 254 16.66 25.18 -13.97
CA SER A 254 17.99 25.34 -13.37
C SER A 254 18.83 26.45 -14.01
N GLY A 255 18.53 26.81 -15.27
CA GLY A 255 19.38 27.65 -16.11
C GLY A 255 20.64 26.94 -16.64
N TYR A 256 20.84 25.67 -16.27
CA TYR A 256 21.96 24.83 -16.70
C TYR A 256 21.44 23.51 -17.29
N TYR A 257 21.88 22.37 -16.75
CA TYR A 257 21.54 21.04 -17.26
C TYR A 257 20.44 20.34 -16.46
N GLY A 258 20.15 20.81 -15.25
CA GLY A 258 19.10 20.27 -14.38
C GLY A 258 19.58 20.04 -12.96
N TYR A 259 19.03 19.02 -12.30
CA TYR A 259 19.23 18.75 -10.87
C TYR A 259 19.69 17.31 -10.63
N ASN A 260 20.50 17.09 -9.61
CA ASN A 260 20.90 15.75 -9.19
C ASN A 260 20.51 15.51 -7.74
N LEU A 261 19.89 14.36 -7.48
CA LEU A 261 19.39 13.93 -6.18
C LEU A 261 20.18 12.74 -5.70
N ILE A 262 20.76 12.87 -4.51
CA ILE A 262 21.49 11.78 -3.87
C ILE A 262 20.80 11.47 -2.54
N PHE A 263 20.12 10.33 -2.49
CA PHE A 263 19.49 9.81 -1.28
C PHE A 263 20.53 9.16 -0.37
N LYS A 264 20.41 9.41 0.93
CA LYS A 264 21.31 8.89 1.95
C LYS A 264 20.57 8.00 2.94
N ASP A 265 21.30 7.02 3.45
CA ASP A 265 20.83 6.07 4.46
C ASP A 265 20.39 6.71 5.78
N ASN A 266 20.82 7.94 6.07
CA ASN A 266 20.42 8.75 7.21
C ASN A 266 19.03 9.41 7.07
N GLY A 267 18.30 9.15 5.97
CA GLY A 267 16.96 9.70 5.74
C GLY A 267 16.93 11.11 5.18
N THR A 268 18.03 11.55 4.57
CA THR A 268 18.12 12.83 3.87
C THR A 268 18.35 12.67 2.38
N VAL A 269 18.05 13.73 1.63
CA VAL A 269 18.39 13.87 0.20
C VAL A 269 19.19 15.14 -0.03
N ASP A 270 20.31 15.02 -0.71
CA ASP A 270 21.06 16.17 -1.21
C ASP A 270 20.56 16.52 -2.61
N ILE A 271 20.32 17.81 -2.85
CA ILE A 271 19.92 18.32 -4.16
C ILE A 271 21.03 19.23 -4.69
N TYR A 272 21.57 18.86 -5.84
CA TYR A 272 22.59 19.62 -6.56
C TYR A 272 22.03 20.25 -7.82
N GLN A 273 22.54 21.42 -8.19
CA GLN A 273 22.41 21.96 -9.54
C GLN A 273 23.51 21.38 -10.43
N VAL A 274 23.15 20.82 -11.59
CA VAL A 274 24.09 20.25 -12.54
C VAL A 274 24.61 21.36 -13.47
N ILE A 275 25.90 21.67 -13.34
CA ILE A 275 26.58 22.74 -14.09
C ILE A 275 27.11 22.23 -15.43
N SER A 276 27.56 20.97 -15.49
CA SER A 276 27.95 20.32 -16.75
C SER A 276 27.74 18.81 -16.72
N ALA A 277 27.40 18.26 -17.88
CA ALA A 277 27.24 16.82 -18.11
C ALA A 277 27.92 16.40 -19.42
N LYS A 278 28.60 15.24 -19.39
CA LYS A 278 29.27 14.64 -20.54
C LYS A 278 28.24 13.97 -21.46
N ARG A 279 28.47 14.10 -22.76
CA ARG A 279 27.69 13.40 -23.79
C ARG A 279 28.26 12.02 -24.04
N GLU A 280 27.37 11.04 -24.12
CA GLU A 280 27.65 9.66 -24.51
C GLU A 280 26.67 9.27 -25.61
N HIS A 281 27.15 8.57 -26.63
CA HIS A 281 26.27 8.08 -27.70
C HIS A 281 25.42 6.92 -27.19
N GLY A 282 24.11 6.99 -27.42
CA GLY A 282 23.17 5.93 -27.09
C GLY A 282 22.13 5.78 -28.19
N TRP A 283 21.80 4.53 -28.52
CA TRP A 283 20.77 4.20 -29.49
C TRP A 283 19.39 4.17 -28.85
N ALA A 284 18.39 4.77 -29.50
CA ALA A 284 16.97 4.54 -29.20
C ALA A 284 16.17 4.34 -30.49
N VAL A 285 14.97 3.75 -30.37
CA VAL A 285 14.13 3.42 -31.53
C VAL A 285 13.68 4.67 -32.29
N ASN A 286 13.42 5.76 -31.58
CA ASN A 286 12.85 7.00 -32.10
C ASN A 286 13.85 7.88 -32.87
N ASP A 287 15.13 7.87 -32.51
CA ASP A 287 16.13 8.79 -33.08
C ASP A 287 17.49 8.14 -33.41
N GLY A 288 17.62 6.83 -33.25
CA GLY A 288 18.85 6.10 -33.56
C GLY A 288 19.99 6.46 -32.61
N CYS A 289 21.24 6.50 -33.12
CA CYS A 289 22.40 6.89 -32.31
C CYS A 289 22.39 8.41 -32.08
N ALA A 290 22.17 8.84 -30.84
CA ALA A 290 22.18 10.25 -30.48
C ALA A 290 23.06 10.53 -29.25
N ASN A 291 23.50 11.78 -29.15
CA ASN A 291 24.26 12.26 -28.00
C ASN A 291 23.34 12.45 -26.79
N ARG A 292 23.62 11.71 -25.72
CA ARG A 292 22.86 11.76 -24.46
C ARG A 292 23.73 12.33 -23.35
N ARG A 293 23.21 13.29 -22.60
CA ARG A 293 23.92 13.89 -21.45
C ARG A 293 23.70 13.03 -20.22
N GLN A 294 24.44 11.94 -20.08
CA GLN A 294 24.16 10.93 -19.06
C GLN A 294 24.99 11.11 -17.80
N THR A 295 26.25 11.51 -17.95
CA THR A 295 27.24 11.54 -16.85
C THR A 295 27.45 12.97 -16.36
N ILE A 296 27.20 13.22 -15.08
CA ILE A 296 27.48 14.51 -14.45
C ILE A 296 28.99 14.72 -14.37
N GLN A 297 29.46 15.92 -14.73
CA GLN A 297 30.87 16.32 -14.62
C GLN A 297 31.07 17.29 -13.46
N ASN A 298 30.28 18.36 -13.42
CA ASN A 298 30.34 19.38 -12.38
C ASN A 298 28.93 19.67 -11.87
N GLN A 299 28.81 19.84 -10.57
CA GLN A 299 27.57 20.17 -9.88
C GLN A 299 27.85 20.96 -8.61
N THR A 300 26.86 21.74 -8.16
CA THR A 300 26.95 22.55 -6.94
C THR A 300 25.82 22.15 -6.00
N LEU A 301 26.12 21.87 -4.74
CA LEU A 301 25.11 21.55 -3.73
C LEU A 301 24.22 22.78 -3.52
N LEU A 302 22.91 22.60 -3.60
CA LEU A 302 21.94 23.65 -3.27
C LEU A 302 21.52 23.53 -1.82
N ALA A 303 21.06 22.34 -1.41
CA ALA A 303 20.57 22.06 -0.07
C ALA A 303 20.48 20.56 0.20
N THR A 304 20.33 20.23 1.48
CA THR A 304 20.02 18.89 1.99
C THR A 304 18.69 18.96 2.74
N TYR A 305 17.78 18.03 2.47
CA TYR A 305 16.45 17.97 3.07
C TYR A 305 16.24 16.64 3.79
N SER A 306 15.54 16.66 4.92
CA SER A 306 14.99 15.43 5.51
C SER A 306 13.83 14.92 4.66
N LEU A 307 13.75 13.60 4.42
CA LEU A 307 12.62 13.02 3.69
C LEU A 307 11.30 13.17 4.44
N SER A 308 11.33 13.34 5.77
CA SER A 308 10.13 13.66 6.56
C SER A 308 9.50 15.00 6.19
N ASP A 309 10.33 15.93 5.72
CA ASP A 309 9.94 17.32 5.44
C ASP A 309 9.83 17.59 3.93
N ALA A 310 10.10 16.57 3.11
CA ALA A 310 10.06 16.62 1.65
C ALA A 310 9.22 15.47 1.09
N PRO A 311 7.91 15.39 1.41
CA PRO A 311 7.04 14.33 0.91
C PRO A 311 6.88 14.37 -0.62
N VAL A 312 7.09 15.54 -1.23
CA VAL A 312 7.18 15.71 -2.69
C VAL A 312 8.33 16.65 -3.05
N ILE A 313 9.09 16.29 -4.08
CA ILE A 313 10.19 17.07 -4.63
C ILE A 313 9.90 17.32 -6.11
N PHE A 314 9.66 18.57 -6.51
CA PHE A 314 9.30 18.94 -7.87
C PHE A 314 10.43 19.76 -8.52
N LEU A 315 10.89 19.30 -9.68
CA LEU A 315 12.05 19.84 -10.39
C LEU A 315 11.66 20.16 -11.83
N GLU A 316 11.71 21.44 -12.21
CA GLU A 316 11.39 21.90 -13.58
C GLU A 316 12.55 21.73 -14.58
N ASP A 317 13.24 20.59 -14.53
CA ASP A 317 14.37 20.29 -15.42
C ASP A 317 14.69 18.79 -15.49
N PHE A 318 15.70 18.41 -16.28
CA PHE A 318 16.24 17.06 -16.23
C PHE A 318 16.73 16.72 -14.82
N THR A 319 16.49 15.49 -14.40
CA THR A 319 16.80 15.07 -13.03
C THR A 319 17.67 13.82 -13.06
N TRP A 320 18.79 13.83 -12.35
CA TRP A 320 19.60 12.64 -12.07
C TRP A 320 19.33 12.16 -10.65
N ILE A 321 19.37 10.85 -10.42
CA ILE A 321 18.96 10.26 -9.15
C ILE A 321 19.73 8.98 -8.81
N SER A 322 20.13 8.84 -7.55
CA SER A 322 20.80 7.65 -7.00
C SER A 322 20.74 7.60 -5.47
N GLY A 323 21.13 6.47 -4.89
CA GLY A 323 21.43 6.36 -3.46
C GLY A 323 20.48 5.45 -2.68
N THR A 324 20.39 5.66 -1.37
CA THR A 324 19.60 4.81 -0.45
C THR A 324 18.45 5.62 0.16
N VAL A 325 17.22 5.19 -0.09
CA VAL A 325 15.99 5.81 0.40
C VAL A 325 15.68 5.29 1.80
N ASN A 326 15.80 6.18 2.80
CA ASN A 326 15.34 5.95 4.17
C ASN A 326 14.20 6.92 4.50
N GLY A 327 12.99 6.61 4.02
CA GLY A 327 11.81 7.44 4.22
C GLY A 327 10.86 7.32 3.04
N ARG A 328 9.92 8.25 2.94
CA ARG A 328 8.86 8.23 1.92
C ARG A 328 8.82 9.55 1.18
N THR A 329 8.97 9.56 -0.14
CA THR A 329 8.88 10.78 -0.96
C THR A 329 8.50 10.45 -2.40
N THR A 330 8.01 11.45 -3.13
CA THR A 330 7.84 11.40 -4.58
C THR A 330 8.67 12.49 -5.25
N VAL A 331 9.52 12.10 -6.19
CA VAL A 331 10.31 13.01 -7.02
C VAL A 331 9.63 13.16 -8.39
N VAL A 332 9.47 14.40 -8.81
CA VAL A 332 8.76 14.78 -10.04
C VAL A 332 9.69 15.61 -10.91
N ALA A 333 9.92 15.17 -12.14
CA ALA A 333 10.65 15.92 -13.16
C ALA A 333 9.70 16.34 -14.28
N ALA A 334 9.24 17.59 -14.24
CA ALA A 334 8.28 18.14 -15.19
C ALA A 334 8.47 19.64 -15.36
N LYS A 335 8.50 20.14 -16.60
CA LYS A 335 8.70 21.56 -16.90
C LYS A 335 7.49 22.18 -17.58
N PHE A 336 7.13 23.41 -17.20
CA PHE A 336 6.03 24.12 -17.82
C PHE A 336 6.48 24.95 -19.03
N PRO A 337 5.67 25.03 -20.11
CA PRO A 337 4.39 24.35 -20.30
C PRO A 337 4.55 22.85 -20.61
N ILE A 338 3.77 22.01 -19.90
CA ILE A 338 3.85 20.54 -19.86
C ILE A 338 3.73 19.89 -21.25
N GLN A 339 3.00 20.52 -22.16
CA GLN A 339 2.72 20.00 -23.50
C GLN A 339 3.94 20.08 -24.43
N THR A 340 4.88 20.97 -24.15
CA THR A 340 6.02 21.24 -25.05
C THR A 340 7.38 21.02 -24.38
N ALA A 341 7.46 21.19 -23.07
CA ALA A 341 8.71 21.04 -22.34
C ALA A 341 8.82 19.61 -21.79
N LYS A 342 9.54 18.76 -22.52
CA LYS A 342 9.87 17.40 -22.09
C LYS A 342 11.05 17.41 -21.13
N THR A 343 10.88 16.70 -20.02
CA THR A 343 11.93 16.48 -19.02
C THR A 343 11.95 15.01 -18.65
N ASP A 344 13.17 14.49 -18.47
CA ASP A 344 13.44 13.09 -18.20
C ASP A 344 14.13 12.92 -16.85
N VAL A 345 14.00 11.72 -16.28
CA VAL A 345 14.75 11.29 -15.10
C VAL A 345 15.84 10.32 -15.51
N TRP A 346 17.05 10.46 -14.95
CA TRP A 346 18.21 9.62 -15.20
C TRP A 346 18.62 8.92 -13.89
N ILE A 347 18.43 7.62 -13.81
CA ILE A 347 18.94 6.82 -12.68
C ILE A 347 20.42 6.51 -12.95
N THR A 348 21.30 7.04 -12.11
CA THR A 348 22.76 7.05 -12.33
C THR A 348 23.49 5.89 -11.71
N ASP A 349 22.95 5.35 -10.62
CA ASP A 349 23.49 4.24 -9.85
C ASP A 349 22.32 3.53 -9.15
N ASN A 350 22.59 2.49 -8.38
CA ASN A 350 21.63 1.83 -7.52
C ASN A 350 20.77 2.85 -6.75
N LEU A 351 19.48 2.58 -6.74
CA LEU A 351 18.48 3.35 -6.03
C LEU A 351 17.72 2.38 -5.15
N LYS A 352 18.10 2.25 -3.88
CA LYS A 352 17.62 1.15 -3.02
C LYS A 352 16.82 1.68 -1.86
N TYR A 353 15.87 0.90 -1.37
CA TYR A 353 15.30 1.14 -0.06
C TYR A 353 16.29 0.69 1.02
N LEU A 354 16.32 1.40 2.15
CA LEU A 354 17.10 0.97 3.31
C LEU A 354 16.65 -0.43 3.79
N ALA A 355 15.35 -0.70 3.70
CA ALA A 355 14.72 -2.00 3.93
C ALA A 355 13.45 -2.16 3.07
N LYS A 356 13.08 -3.41 2.74
CA LYS A 356 11.84 -3.73 1.99
C LYS A 356 10.70 -4.13 2.94
N ASP A 357 10.52 -3.35 4.01
CA ASP A 357 9.58 -3.61 5.12
C ASP A 357 8.32 -2.72 5.07
N GLY A 358 8.21 -1.88 4.03
CA GLY A 358 7.09 -0.96 3.83
C GLY A 358 7.24 0.40 4.51
N ASN A 359 8.32 0.66 5.25
CA ASN A 359 8.60 1.96 5.85
C ASN A 359 9.23 2.96 4.85
N HIS A 360 9.81 2.45 3.76
CA HIS A 360 10.48 3.24 2.75
C HIS A 360 9.75 3.13 1.41
N ALA A 361 9.55 4.26 0.73
CA ALA A 361 8.83 4.29 -0.54
C ALA A 361 9.28 5.49 -1.39
N LEU A 362 9.65 5.25 -2.65
CA LEU A 362 10.02 6.29 -3.60
C LEU A 362 9.11 6.25 -4.81
N GLY A 363 8.43 7.37 -5.08
CA GLY A 363 7.74 7.60 -6.35
C GLY A 363 8.63 8.39 -7.29
N LEU A 364 8.86 7.91 -8.52
CA LEU A 364 9.53 8.67 -9.57
C LEU A 364 8.53 8.97 -10.68
N ILE A 365 8.24 10.24 -10.89
CA ILE A 365 7.32 10.70 -11.93
C ILE A 365 8.09 11.57 -12.91
N ALA A 366 8.24 11.08 -14.14
CA ALA A 366 8.80 11.84 -15.25
C ALA A 366 7.68 12.29 -16.19
N ASN A 367 7.74 13.54 -16.63
CA ASN A 367 6.87 14.04 -17.70
C ASN A 367 7.00 13.20 -18.98
N ASN A 368 8.24 12.89 -19.37
CA ASN A 368 8.52 12.15 -20.60
C ASN A 368 9.13 10.77 -20.28
N ASP A 369 10.45 10.62 -20.21
CA ASP A 369 11.10 9.31 -20.04
C ASP A 369 11.81 9.15 -18.69
N ILE A 370 12.01 7.89 -18.29
CA ILE A 370 12.94 7.50 -17.23
C ILE A 370 14.05 6.66 -17.88
N TYR A 371 15.30 7.09 -17.71
CA TYR A 371 16.46 6.46 -18.30
C TYR A 371 17.37 5.84 -17.26
N PHE A 372 17.92 4.67 -17.58
CA PHE A 372 19.09 4.13 -16.89
C PHE A 372 20.34 4.55 -17.67
N VAL A 373 21.31 5.13 -16.97
CA VAL A 373 22.56 5.58 -17.62
C VAL A 373 23.38 4.39 -18.16
N ARG A 374 24.41 4.69 -18.94
CA ARG A 374 25.32 3.67 -19.49
C ARG A 374 26.02 2.89 -18.38
N ASP A 375 26.62 3.63 -17.46
CA ASP A 375 27.61 3.14 -16.50
C ASP A 375 26.95 2.79 -15.16
N VAL A 376 25.82 2.09 -15.21
CA VAL A 376 25.19 1.46 -14.04
C VAL A 376 26.01 0.25 -13.54
N PRO A 377 25.87 -0.16 -12.27
CA PRO A 377 26.48 -1.38 -11.73
C PRO A 377 26.16 -2.64 -12.56
N ASP A 378 27.02 -3.66 -12.44
CA ASP A 378 26.78 -4.95 -13.12
C ASP A 378 25.55 -5.67 -12.57
N ASP A 379 25.29 -5.54 -11.28
CA ASP A 379 24.03 -5.95 -10.62
C ASP A 379 23.28 -4.68 -10.21
N PHE A 380 22.45 -4.20 -11.13
CA PHE A 380 21.74 -2.93 -11.00
C PHE A 380 20.38 -3.13 -10.33
N GLU A 381 20.09 -2.33 -9.31
CA GLU A 381 18.88 -2.42 -8.51
C GLU A 381 18.19 -1.06 -8.38
N VAL A 382 16.87 -1.07 -8.63
CA VAL A 382 15.99 0.10 -8.53
C VAL A 382 14.75 -0.27 -7.71
N ASP A 383 14.69 0.25 -6.50
CA ASP A 383 13.55 0.16 -5.60
C ASP A 383 12.75 1.46 -5.70
N ALA A 384 11.69 1.47 -6.50
CA ALA A 384 10.82 2.64 -6.70
C ALA A 384 9.53 2.29 -7.46
N ALA A 385 8.50 3.12 -7.28
CA ALA A 385 7.37 3.22 -8.19
C ALA A 385 7.69 4.19 -9.33
N LEU A 386 8.00 3.66 -10.52
CA LEU A 386 8.41 4.41 -11.70
C LEU A 386 7.20 4.75 -12.57
N LEU A 387 7.01 6.02 -12.93
CA LEU A 387 5.98 6.48 -13.85
C LEU A 387 6.57 7.43 -14.91
N ALA A 388 6.56 6.98 -16.16
CA ALA A 388 6.85 7.78 -17.34
C ALA A 388 5.51 8.18 -18.00
N GLN A 389 5.07 9.42 -17.78
CA GLN A 389 3.69 9.84 -18.11
C GLN A 389 3.42 9.89 -19.62
N GLN A 390 4.39 10.34 -20.40
CA GLN A 390 4.27 10.41 -21.87
C GLN A 390 5.23 9.48 -22.61
N GLY A 391 6.28 8.99 -21.93
CA GLY A 391 7.33 8.18 -22.52
C GLY A 391 7.45 6.80 -21.91
N ALA A 392 8.68 6.30 -21.86
CA ALA A 392 9.04 4.95 -21.46
C ALA A 392 10.11 4.93 -20.37
N VAL A 393 10.26 3.78 -19.73
CA VAL A 393 11.40 3.47 -18.87
C VAL A 393 12.39 2.63 -19.67
N ILE A 394 13.52 3.22 -20.08
CA ILE A 394 14.45 2.56 -20.99
C ILE A 394 15.91 2.64 -20.55
N ARG A 395 16.71 1.74 -21.12
CA ARG A 395 18.16 1.91 -21.22
C ARG A 395 18.52 1.97 -22.69
N HIS A 396 19.29 2.97 -23.06
CA HIS A 396 19.76 3.13 -24.44
C HIS A 396 20.62 1.94 -24.88
N GLY A 397 20.65 1.70 -26.18
CA GLY A 397 21.54 0.71 -26.78
C GLY A 397 22.93 1.28 -26.98
N TYR A 398 23.92 0.73 -26.28
CA TYR A 398 25.32 1.12 -26.44
C TYR A 398 25.99 0.18 -27.43
N LEU A 399 25.67 0.40 -28.70
CA LEU A 399 26.02 -0.48 -29.81
C LEU A 399 27.32 0.00 -30.46
N SER A 400 28.13 -0.93 -30.99
CA SER A 400 29.45 -0.62 -31.55
C SER A 400 29.45 0.43 -32.67
N TYR A 401 28.35 0.50 -33.43
CA TYR A 401 28.19 1.51 -34.49
C TYR A 401 27.73 2.87 -33.96
N CYS A 402 27.30 2.98 -32.70
CA CYS A 402 27.07 4.26 -32.02
C CYS A 402 28.33 4.77 -31.32
N GLY A 403 29.31 3.90 -31.06
CA GLY A 403 30.56 4.24 -30.40
C GLY A 403 31.18 3.02 -29.74
N ASP A 404 32.43 3.16 -29.30
CA ASP A 404 33.06 2.13 -28.46
C ASP A 404 32.57 2.27 -27.02
N HIS A 405 31.95 1.21 -26.53
CA HIS A 405 31.28 1.18 -25.24
C HIS A 405 31.67 -0.08 -24.48
N PRO A 406 32.87 -0.11 -23.86
CA PRO A 406 33.24 -1.20 -22.98
C PRO A 406 32.20 -1.27 -21.85
N SER A 407 31.65 -2.47 -21.59
CA SER A 407 30.60 -2.72 -20.59
C SER A 407 29.17 -2.31 -20.98
N ALA A 408 28.83 -2.40 -22.28
CA ALA A 408 27.45 -2.25 -22.76
C ALA A 408 26.46 -3.28 -22.17
N VAL A 409 26.97 -4.43 -21.70
CA VAL A 409 26.22 -5.54 -21.11
C VAL A 409 26.47 -5.62 -19.60
N ARG A 410 25.40 -5.77 -18.82
CA ARG A 410 25.39 -5.93 -17.36
C ARG A 410 24.85 -7.31 -16.98
N ASN A 411 25.17 -7.78 -15.77
CA ASN A 411 24.71 -9.08 -15.28
C ASN A 411 23.21 -9.07 -15.03
N SER A 412 22.71 -8.18 -14.18
CA SER A 412 21.31 -8.19 -13.75
C SER A 412 20.69 -6.80 -13.61
N LEU A 413 19.38 -6.74 -13.84
CA LEU A 413 18.49 -5.63 -13.46
C LEU A 413 17.45 -6.18 -12.50
N SER A 414 17.35 -5.59 -11.31
CA SER A 414 16.29 -5.85 -10.34
C SER A 414 15.47 -4.59 -10.11
N ILE A 415 14.17 -4.65 -10.34
CA ILE A 415 13.24 -3.57 -10.00
C ILE A 415 12.32 -4.07 -8.89
N TYR A 416 12.25 -3.37 -7.77
CA TYR A 416 11.29 -3.61 -6.70
C TYR A 416 10.35 -2.42 -6.57
N GLY A 417 9.07 -2.61 -6.90
CA GLY A 417 8.11 -1.51 -6.94
C GLY A 417 7.16 -1.64 -8.11
N SER A 418 7.11 -0.62 -8.97
CA SER A 418 6.19 -0.60 -10.11
C SER A 418 6.84 0.07 -11.30
N LEU A 419 6.46 -0.33 -12.51
CA LEU A 419 6.86 0.31 -13.74
C LEU A 419 5.62 0.65 -14.57
N ILE A 420 5.35 1.95 -14.70
CA ILE A 420 4.23 2.52 -15.41
C ILE A 420 4.77 3.37 -16.57
N SER A 421 4.32 3.13 -17.79
CA SER A 421 4.81 3.86 -18.98
C SER A 421 3.75 4.00 -20.06
N TYR A 422 3.71 5.15 -20.73
CA TYR A 422 2.84 5.33 -21.89
C TYR A 422 3.43 4.64 -23.14
N GLU A 423 4.72 4.84 -23.39
CA GLU A 423 5.43 4.18 -24.47
C GLU A 423 6.04 2.84 -24.02
N LYS A 424 6.55 2.09 -24.99
CA LYS A 424 7.15 0.79 -24.74
C LYS A 424 8.47 0.93 -24.00
N SER A 425 8.55 0.31 -22.83
CA SER A 425 9.78 0.19 -22.04
C SER A 425 10.67 -0.96 -22.53
N TYR A 426 11.98 -0.73 -22.61
CA TYR A 426 12.98 -1.70 -23.09
C TYR A 426 14.40 -1.35 -22.62
N TRP A 427 15.24 -2.37 -22.44
CA TRP A 427 16.63 -2.17 -21.98
C TRP A 427 17.65 -3.01 -22.75
N ASN A 428 17.17 -3.90 -23.61
CA ASN A 428 17.95 -4.99 -24.15
C ASN A 428 17.91 -5.02 -25.67
N PHE A 429 19.08 -5.27 -26.24
CA PHE A 429 19.32 -5.27 -27.67
C PHE A 429 19.97 -6.60 -28.04
N GLY A 430 19.24 -7.43 -28.79
CA GLY A 430 19.66 -8.81 -29.14
C GLY A 430 19.13 -9.88 -28.16
N THR A 431 19.04 -11.11 -28.64
CA THR A 431 18.52 -12.28 -27.91
C THR A 431 19.53 -12.81 -26.88
N GLU A 432 20.81 -12.73 -27.20
CA GLU A 432 21.89 -12.56 -26.22
C GLU A 432 22.26 -11.08 -26.25
N PRO A 433 22.09 -10.34 -25.14
CA PRO A 433 22.18 -8.90 -25.22
C PRO A 433 23.60 -8.48 -25.57
N ILE A 434 23.74 -7.80 -26.71
CA ILE A 434 24.95 -7.06 -27.05
C ILE A 434 25.00 -5.71 -26.33
N SER A 435 23.84 -5.26 -25.83
CA SER A 435 23.68 -4.19 -24.86
C SER A 435 22.44 -4.45 -24.00
N GLY A 436 22.51 -4.14 -22.71
CA GLY A 436 21.42 -4.34 -21.75
C GLY A 436 21.81 -5.24 -20.58
N PHE A 437 20.86 -6.03 -20.09
CA PHE A 437 21.03 -6.89 -18.91
C PHE A 437 20.84 -8.36 -19.24
N ARG A 438 21.71 -9.25 -18.76
CA ARG A 438 21.54 -10.70 -19.00
C ARG A 438 20.27 -11.22 -18.36
N THR A 439 20.04 -10.90 -17.09
CA THR A 439 18.80 -11.23 -16.36
C THR A 439 18.07 -9.97 -15.92
N ARG A 440 16.73 -10.05 -15.86
CA ARG A 440 15.84 -8.96 -15.47
C ARG A 440 14.77 -9.50 -14.53
N THR A 441 14.68 -8.96 -13.32
CA THR A 441 13.65 -9.34 -12.36
C THR A 441 12.86 -8.11 -11.97
N ILE A 442 11.57 -8.10 -12.23
CA ILE A 442 10.67 -7.03 -11.79
C ILE A 442 9.73 -7.62 -10.75
N THR A 443 9.80 -7.11 -9.54
CA THR A 443 9.00 -7.56 -8.41
C THR A 443 8.14 -6.43 -7.92
N PHE A 444 6.84 -6.67 -7.87
CA PHE A 444 5.90 -5.74 -7.30
C PHE A 444 6.14 -5.58 -5.79
N ASP A 445 6.13 -4.35 -5.29
CA ASP A 445 6.19 -4.06 -3.86
C ASP A 445 4.77 -4.03 -3.26
N PRO A 446 4.37 -5.05 -2.47
CA PRO A 446 3.03 -5.10 -1.88
C PRO A 446 2.75 -3.95 -0.91
N ASN A 447 3.77 -3.29 -0.36
CA ASN A 447 3.59 -2.23 0.61
C ASN A 447 3.07 -0.93 -0.05
N ILE A 448 3.37 -0.71 -1.33
CA ILE A 448 2.93 0.47 -2.08
C ILE A 448 1.59 0.26 -2.81
N ALA A 449 0.97 -0.91 -2.65
CA ALA A 449 -0.34 -1.22 -3.22
C ALA A 449 -1.45 -0.30 -2.71
N ILE A 450 -1.47 -0.07 -1.39
CA ILE A 450 -2.52 0.69 -0.68
C ILE A 450 -1.90 1.79 0.20
N ASN A 451 -0.57 1.78 0.37
CA ASN A 451 0.19 2.86 0.97
C ASN A 451 1.30 3.29 -0.01
N PRO A 452 0.95 3.97 -1.12
CA PRO A 452 1.95 4.37 -2.11
C PRO A 452 2.92 5.44 -1.57
N PRO A 453 3.97 5.80 -2.34
CA PRO A 453 4.72 7.01 -2.06
C PRO A 453 3.79 8.24 -1.96
N PRO A 454 4.12 9.26 -1.16
CA PRO A 454 3.26 10.42 -0.98
C PRO A 454 2.94 11.08 -2.33
N TYR A 455 1.69 11.46 -2.56
CA TYR A 455 1.23 12.08 -3.82
C TYR A 455 1.34 11.20 -5.07
N TYR A 456 1.63 9.90 -4.94
CA TYR A 456 1.66 9.02 -6.11
C TYR A 456 0.24 8.67 -6.60
N PRO A 457 0.02 8.46 -7.91
CA PRO A 457 -1.31 8.17 -8.45
C PRO A 457 -2.01 6.95 -7.82
N SER A 458 -3.28 7.13 -7.47
CA SER A 458 -4.21 6.08 -7.01
C SER A 458 -5.46 6.01 -7.88
N PHE A 459 -6.18 4.88 -7.80
CA PHE A 459 -7.43 4.66 -8.51
C PHE A 459 -8.44 3.87 -7.69
N GLY A 460 -9.68 3.88 -8.17
CA GLY A 460 -10.76 3.11 -7.59
C GLY A 460 -11.27 3.67 -6.25
N THR A 461 -11.94 2.80 -5.52
CA THR A 461 -12.60 3.11 -4.25
C THR A 461 -11.72 2.77 -3.06
N TYR A 462 -12.19 3.14 -1.87
CA TYR A 462 -11.54 2.78 -0.61
C TYR A 462 -11.68 1.27 -0.33
N ASP A 463 -10.55 0.59 -0.26
CA ASP A 463 -10.41 -0.82 0.12
C ASP A 463 -9.98 -0.95 1.58
N LEU A 464 -10.34 -2.07 2.21
CA LEU A 464 -10.00 -2.36 3.61
C LEU A 464 -8.51 -2.72 3.75
N ILE A 465 -7.77 -1.97 4.55
CA ILE A 465 -6.35 -2.27 4.87
C ILE A 465 -6.25 -3.11 6.13
N SER A 466 -6.89 -2.66 7.22
CA SER A 466 -6.82 -3.33 8.52
C SER A 466 -8.11 -3.12 9.30
N TRP A 467 -8.40 -4.08 10.16
CA TRP A 467 -9.52 -4.07 11.07
C TRP A 467 -9.02 -4.51 12.44
N THR A 468 -9.37 -3.78 13.50
CA THR A 468 -8.92 -4.07 14.86
C THR A 468 -10.00 -3.66 15.86
N GLU A 469 -10.39 -4.58 16.72
CA GLU A 469 -11.17 -4.28 17.92
C GLU A 469 -10.23 -3.82 19.04
N LEU A 470 -10.60 -2.75 19.75
CA LEU A 470 -9.83 -2.17 20.87
C LEU A 470 -10.35 -2.60 22.24
#